data_AF-A0A6J5CP16-F1
#
_entry.id   AF-A0A6J5CP16-F1
#
_cell.length_a   1.000
_cell.length_b   1.000
_cell.length_c   1.000
_cell.angle_alpha   90.00
_cell.angle_beta   90.00
_cell.angle_gamma   90.00
#
_symmetry.space_group_name_H-M   'P 1'
#
loop_
_entity.id
_entity.type
_entity.pdbx_description
1 polymer ?
#
loop_
_entity_poly.entity_id
_entity_poly.type
_entity_poly.pdbx_seq_one_letter_code
_entity_poly.pdbx_strand_id
1 'polypeptide(L)'
;MVIGETEPAFQIEAVLKCFADSCAARNYRAHCFRLIDDPFSYSSSYRNLDHIAPFFRVHQVQSSGGTYVFPCRHMLQWFRAQKIHPASVADQIHAEGVQRYCDICPRFQPNDFGVTSLINKE
;
A
#
# COMPACT_ATOMS: atom_id res chain seq x y z
N MET A 1 -32.46 -16.24 6.36
CA MET A 1 -31.61 -15.20 5.76
C MET A 1 -30.20 -15.44 6.27
N VAL A 2 -29.40 -16.19 5.50
CA VAL A 2 -27.99 -16.39 5.82
C VAL A 2 -27.27 -15.16 5.30
N ILE A 3 -26.86 -14.26 6.20
CA ILE A 3 -25.89 -13.24 5.84
C ILE A 3 -24.56 -13.99 5.74
N GLY A 4 -24.33 -14.61 4.57
CA GLY A 4 -23.03 -15.21 4.28
C GLY A 4 -22.04 -14.07 4.21
N GLU A 5 -21.10 -14.06 5.15
CA GLU A 5 -19.92 -13.20 5.09
C GLU A 5 -19.20 -13.48 3.77
N THR A 6 -19.45 -12.67 2.75
CA THR A 6 -18.70 -12.70 1.49
C THR A 6 -17.38 -11.99 1.69
N GLU A 7 -16.44 -12.60 2.42
CA GLU A 7 -15.00 -12.26 2.44
C GLU A 7 -14.23 -13.59 2.53
N PRO A 8 -13.04 -13.81 1.91
CA PRO A 8 -11.99 -12.88 1.47
C PRO A 8 -11.42 -13.11 0.05
N ALA A 9 -12.02 -13.99 -0.76
CA ALA A 9 -11.39 -14.49 -2.01
C ALA A 9 -11.04 -13.38 -3.04
N PHE A 10 -11.90 -12.35 -3.15
CA PHE A 10 -11.65 -11.20 -4.03
C PHE A 10 -10.40 -10.40 -3.63
N GLN A 11 -9.99 -10.45 -2.36
CA GLN A 11 -8.80 -9.72 -1.88
C GLN A 11 -7.50 -10.42 -2.32
N ILE A 12 -7.45 -11.76 -2.25
CA ILE A 12 -6.26 -12.53 -2.69
C ILE A 12 -6.07 -12.42 -4.20
N GLU A 13 -7.14 -12.54 -5.00
CA GLU A 13 -7.05 -12.37 -6.45
C GLU A 13 -6.47 -11.01 -6.84
N ALA A 14 -6.91 -9.94 -6.16
CA ALA A 14 -6.40 -8.60 -6.37
C ALA A 14 -4.91 -8.47 -6.03
N VAL A 15 -4.45 -9.09 -4.93
CA VAL A 15 -3.04 -9.12 -4.54
C VAL A 15 -2.20 -9.89 -5.57
N LEU A 16 -2.64 -11.08 -5.99
CA LEU A 16 -1.94 -11.90 -6.98
C LEU A 16 -1.87 -11.19 -8.34
N LYS A 17 -2.96 -10.53 -8.75
CA LYS A 17 -2.97 -9.70 -9.96
C LYS A 17 -1.99 -8.54 -9.84
N CYS A 18 -1.99 -7.81 -8.73
CA CYS A 18 -1.06 -6.72 -8.47
C CYS A 18 0.41 -7.21 -8.52
N PHE A 19 0.68 -8.40 -7.98
CA PHE A 19 2.00 -9.02 -8.06
C PHE A 19 2.38 -9.34 -9.52
N ALA A 20 1.48 -9.97 -10.29
CA ALA A 20 1.72 -10.27 -11.70
C ALA A 20 1.99 -9.00 -12.53
N ASP A 21 1.20 -7.94 -12.33
CA ASP A 21 1.38 -6.64 -12.98
C ASP A 21 2.73 -6.02 -12.59
N SER A 22 3.13 -6.17 -11.32
CA SER A 22 4.45 -5.73 -10.89
C SER A 22 5.57 -6.51 -11.59
N CYS A 23 5.41 -7.81 -11.84
CA CYS A 23 6.40 -8.64 -12.52
C CYS A 23 6.62 -8.23 -13.98
N ALA A 24 5.58 -7.69 -14.63
CA ALA A 24 5.68 -7.13 -15.97
C ALA A 24 6.38 -5.76 -16.01
N ALA A 25 6.50 -5.05 -14.87
CA ALA A 25 7.18 -3.76 -14.81
C ALA A 25 8.71 -3.92 -14.83
N ARG A 26 9.40 -3.09 -15.62
CA ARG A 26 10.88 -3.07 -15.71
C ARG A 26 11.56 -2.82 -14.35
N ASN A 27 10.95 -1.99 -13.52
CA ASN A 27 11.36 -1.77 -12.14
C ASN A 27 10.13 -1.93 -11.24
N TYR A 28 10.13 -2.96 -10.40
CA TYR A 28 9.00 -3.22 -9.51
C TYR A 28 8.78 -2.10 -8.49
N ARG A 29 9.83 -1.37 -8.08
CA ARG A 29 9.71 -0.25 -7.15
C ARG A 29 8.84 0.87 -7.74
N ALA A 30 8.90 1.10 -9.05
CA ALA A 30 8.03 2.08 -9.71
C ALA A 30 6.54 1.68 -9.69
N HIS A 31 6.27 0.38 -9.68
CA HIS A 31 4.92 -0.17 -9.57
C HIS A 31 4.42 -0.16 -8.12
N CYS A 32 5.24 -0.68 -7.20
CA CYS A 32 4.88 -0.94 -5.82
C CYS A 32 4.99 0.30 -4.94
N PHE A 33 6.02 1.13 -5.09
CA PHE A 33 6.27 2.21 -4.14
C PHE A 33 5.41 3.43 -4.42
N ARG A 34 5.06 4.14 -3.35
CA ARG A 34 4.34 5.41 -3.41
C ARG A 34 4.98 6.42 -2.49
N LEU A 35 5.06 7.66 -2.96
CA LEU A 35 5.50 8.78 -2.15
C LEU A 35 4.29 9.33 -1.39
N ILE A 36 4.48 9.57 -0.09
CA ILE A 36 3.46 10.11 0.81
C ILE A 36 4.05 11.27 1.61
N ASP A 37 3.24 12.28 1.88
CA ASP A 37 3.71 13.45 2.66
C ASP A 37 3.74 13.14 4.16
N ASP A 38 2.68 12.55 4.69
CA ASP A 38 2.55 12.20 6.12
C ASP A 38 1.82 10.85 6.30
N PRO A 39 2.45 9.83 6.90
CA PRO A 39 1.81 8.56 7.24
C PRO A 39 0.86 8.65 8.46
N PHE A 40 0.93 9.72 9.24
CA PHE A 40 0.18 9.91 10.49
C PHE A 40 -1.04 10.84 10.33
N SER A 41 -1.17 11.55 9.22
CA SER A 41 -2.27 12.48 9.00
C SER A 41 -3.58 11.75 8.70
N TYR A 42 -4.66 12.20 9.35
CA TYR A 42 -6.03 11.73 9.10
C TYR A 42 -6.69 12.40 7.89
N SER A 43 -6.14 13.52 7.40
CA SER A 43 -6.74 14.29 6.30
C SER A 43 -6.35 13.78 4.91
N SER A 44 -5.31 12.95 4.82
CA SER A 44 -4.85 12.33 3.58
C SER A 44 -5.55 10.98 3.39
N SER A 45 -6.82 11.00 2.95
CA SER A 45 -7.47 9.76 2.52
C SER A 45 -6.82 9.30 1.20
N TYR A 46 -5.86 8.38 1.28
CA TYR A 46 -5.33 7.68 0.12
C TYR A 46 -6.45 6.81 -0.45
N ARG A 47 -7.06 7.18 -1.57
CA ARG A 47 -8.06 6.35 -2.24
C ARG A 47 -7.41 5.69 -3.44
N ASN A 48 -7.30 4.36 -3.43
CA ASN A 48 -6.93 3.58 -4.60
C ASN A 48 -8.24 2.99 -5.18
N LEU A 49 -8.89 3.78 -6.04
CA LEU A 49 -10.17 3.43 -6.65
C LEU A 49 -10.07 2.35 -7.75
N ASP A 50 -8.93 1.67 -7.88
CA ASP A 50 -8.70 0.61 -8.88
C ASP A 50 -9.75 -0.54 -8.78
N HIS A 51 -10.48 -0.66 -7.66
CA HIS A 51 -11.48 -1.71 -7.41
C HIS A 51 -12.96 -1.30 -7.45
N ILE A 52 -13.29 0.00 -7.54
CA ILE A 52 -14.70 0.45 -7.47
C ILE A 52 -15.32 0.66 -8.87
N ALA A 53 -14.51 0.92 -9.88
CA ALA A 53 -14.93 0.86 -11.29
C ALA A 53 -13.69 0.90 -12.20
N PRO A 54 -13.56 0.00 -13.19
CA PRO A 54 -12.44 0.02 -14.14
C PRO A 54 -12.37 1.31 -15.00
N PHE A 55 -13.39 2.16 -14.96
CA PHE A 55 -13.48 3.44 -15.66
C PHE A 55 -13.01 4.65 -14.85
N PHE A 56 -12.89 4.54 -13.52
CA PHE A 56 -12.41 5.64 -12.67
C PHE A 56 -10.98 5.36 -12.20
N ARG A 57 -10.02 5.48 -13.11
CA ARG A 57 -8.62 5.66 -12.73
C ARG A 57 -8.45 7.05 -12.10
N VAL A 58 -8.88 7.21 -10.85
CA VAL A 58 -8.52 8.41 -10.10
C VAL A 58 -7.08 8.22 -9.63
N HIS A 59 -6.16 8.55 -10.54
CA HIS A 59 -4.88 9.07 -10.13
C HIS A 59 -5.15 10.40 -9.42
N GLN A 60 -4.69 10.51 -8.17
CA GLN A 60 -3.65 11.46 -7.78
C GLN A 60 -3.61 11.53 -6.25
N VAL A 61 -2.87 10.60 -5.64
CA VAL A 61 -2.09 10.96 -4.45
C VAL A 61 -0.87 11.69 -5.01
N GLN A 62 -1.05 12.95 -5.40
CA GLN A 62 0.09 13.82 -5.68
C GLN A 62 0.54 14.39 -4.35
N SER A 63 1.50 13.69 -3.73
CA SER A 63 2.30 14.31 -2.70
C SER A 63 3.11 15.43 -3.34
N SER A 64 2.97 16.67 -2.88
CA SER A 64 3.69 17.83 -3.46
C SER A 64 5.21 17.73 -3.31
N GLY A 65 5.73 16.76 -2.56
CA GLY A 65 7.16 16.44 -2.51
C GLY A 65 7.49 15.14 -1.77
N GLY A 66 6.55 14.18 -1.74
CA GLY A 66 6.41 13.09 -0.77
C GLY A 66 7.66 12.72 0.04
N THR A 67 7.58 13.08 1.32
CA THR A 67 8.67 12.96 2.29
C THR A 67 8.97 11.52 2.67
N TYR A 68 7.98 10.62 2.56
CA TYR A 68 8.12 9.21 2.89
C TYR A 68 7.87 8.33 1.68
N VAL A 69 8.56 7.20 1.64
CA VAL A 69 8.32 6.10 0.72
C VAL A 69 7.49 5.05 1.41
N PHE A 70 6.36 4.72 0.80
CA PHE A 70 5.48 3.64 1.20
C PHE A 70 5.70 2.42 0.29
N PRO A 71 5.91 1.22 0.85
CA PRO A 71 6.38 0.07 0.08
C PRO A 71 5.30 -0.67 -0.73
N CYS A 72 4.01 -0.41 -0.46
CA CYS A 72 2.90 -1.14 -1.10
C CYS A 72 1.77 -0.21 -1.57
N ARG A 73 1.74 0.10 -2.87
CA ARG A 73 0.69 0.89 -3.53
C ARG A 73 -0.70 0.32 -3.29
N HIS A 74 -0.82 -1.00 -3.38
CA HIS A 74 -2.10 -1.68 -3.26
C HIS A 74 -2.67 -1.46 -1.85
N MET A 75 -1.84 -1.66 -0.83
CA MET A 75 -2.24 -1.55 0.57
C MET A 75 -2.42 -0.10 1.06
N LEU A 76 -1.74 0.87 0.43
CA LEU A 76 -1.66 2.26 0.91
C LEU A 76 -3.01 2.88 1.28
N GLN A 77 -4.08 2.53 0.57
CA GLN A 77 -5.40 3.11 0.80
C GLN A 77 -6.04 2.73 2.15
N TRP A 78 -5.59 1.64 2.76
CA TRP A 78 -6.10 1.15 4.03
C TRP A 78 -5.16 1.42 5.19
N PHE A 79 -3.88 1.68 4.91
CA PHE A 79 -2.89 1.87 5.95
C PHE A 79 -3.01 3.25 6.63
N ARG A 80 -2.94 3.23 7.96
CA ARG A 80 -2.85 4.43 8.79
C ARG A 80 -1.85 4.18 9.91
N ALA A 81 -0.74 4.92 9.92
CA ALA A 81 0.25 4.76 10.97
C ALA A 81 -0.25 5.39 12.28
N GLN A 82 0.01 4.71 13.38
CA GLN A 82 -0.23 5.22 14.72
C GLN A 82 1.09 5.74 15.31
N LYS A 83 1.15 7.05 15.54
CA LYS A 83 2.37 7.74 16.00
C LYS A 83 2.83 7.31 17.40
N ILE A 84 1.90 6.95 18.28
CA ILE A 84 2.16 6.63 19.70
C ILE A 84 2.12 5.10 19.93
N HIS A 85 2.15 4.30 18.86
CA HIS A 85 2.10 2.86 18.97
C HIS A 85 3.47 2.29 19.40
N PRO A 86 3.52 1.27 20.28
CA PRO A 86 4.78 0.71 20.78
C PRO A 86 5.59 -0.03 19.70
N ALA A 87 4.93 -0.54 18.66
CA ALA A 87 5.60 -1.17 17.52
C ALA A 87 5.99 -0.16 16.43
N SER A 88 7.05 -0.47 15.69
CA SER A 88 7.55 0.39 14.62
C SER A 88 6.52 0.56 13.50
N VAL A 89 6.69 1.58 12.65
CA VAL A 89 5.79 1.76 11.49
C VAL A 89 5.89 0.58 10.51
N ALA A 90 7.08 0.00 10.34
CA ALA A 90 7.25 -1.21 9.53
C ALA A 90 6.46 -2.40 10.08
N ASP A 91 6.44 -2.59 11.41
CA ASP A 91 5.63 -3.64 12.05
C ASP A 91 4.13 -3.38 11.88
N GLN A 92 3.70 -2.12 11.97
CA GLN A 92 2.32 -1.74 11.71
C GLN A 92 1.93 -2.00 10.25
N ILE A 93 2.81 -1.70 9.30
CA ILE A 93 2.65 -2.01 7.87
C ILE A 93 2.51 -3.52 7.68
N HIS A 94 3.37 -4.30 8.32
CA HIS A 94 3.32 -5.76 8.24
C HIS A 94 2.00 -6.31 8.81
N ALA A 95 1.57 -5.82 9.97
CA ALA A 95 0.32 -6.24 10.60
C ALA A 95 -0.91 -5.94 9.72
N GLU A 96 -0.99 -4.74 9.14
CA GLU A 96 -2.06 -4.40 8.17
C GLU A 96 -1.93 -5.26 6.90
N GLY A 97 -0.70 -5.56 6.48
CA GLY A 97 -0.44 -6.44 5.34
C GLY A 97 -1.03 -7.82 5.52
N VAL A 98 -0.84 -8.43 6.69
CA VAL A 98 -1.44 -9.73 7.06
C VAL A 98 -2.97 -9.64 7.11
N GLN A 99 -3.52 -8.56 7.67
CA GLN A 99 -4.98 -8.36 7.72
C GLN A 99 -5.61 -8.25 6.32
N ARG A 100 -4.85 -7.78 5.33
CA ARG A 100 -5.29 -7.53 3.95
C ARG A 100 -4.74 -8.54 2.93
N TYR A 101 -4.13 -9.63 3.38
CA TYR A 101 -3.48 -10.64 2.52
C TYR A 101 -2.37 -10.10 1.60
N CYS A 102 -1.86 -8.90 1.87
CA CYS A 102 -0.77 -8.30 1.10
C CYS A 102 0.58 -8.98 1.41
N ASP A 103 0.70 -9.63 2.56
CA ASP A 103 1.85 -10.44 2.99
C ASP A 103 2.11 -11.65 2.07
N ILE A 104 1.09 -12.14 1.37
CA ILE A 104 1.23 -13.21 0.36
C ILE A 104 2.06 -12.75 -0.84
N CYS A 105 2.11 -11.44 -1.14
CA CYS A 105 2.88 -10.92 -2.26
C CYS A 105 4.39 -11.07 -1.99
N PRO A 106 5.16 -11.76 -2.86
CA PRO A 106 6.61 -11.92 -2.67
C PRO A 106 7.42 -10.62 -2.67
N ARG A 107 6.82 -9.50 -3.07
CA ARG A 107 7.44 -8.17 -3.09
C ARG A 107 6.98 -7.28 -1.94
N PHE A 108 6.20 -7.81 -1.01
CA PHE A 108 5.77 -7.07 0.17
C PHE A 108 6.94 -6.96 1.15
N GLN A 109 7.55 -5.77 1.20
CA GLN A 109 8.72 -5.47 2.02
C GLN A 109 8.42 -4.28 2.94
N PRO A 110 7.85 -4.52 4.15
CA PRO A 110 7.50 -3.46 5.09
C PRO A 110 8.69 -2.57 5.51
N ASN A 111 9.89 -3.15 5.51
CA ASN A 111 11.13 -2.48 5.92
C ASN A 111 11.63 -1.43 4.91
N ASP A 112 11.08 -1.41 3.69
CA ASP A 112 11.38 -0.37 2.71
C ASP A 112 10.64 0.95 3.00
N PHE A 113 9.79 0.96 4.04
CA PHE A 113 9.20 2.19 4.55
C PHE A 113 10.28 3.10 5.15
N GLY A 114 10.34 4.34 4.69
CA GLY A 114 11.33 5.29 5.17
C GLY A 114 11.14 6.69 4.61
N VAL A 115 12.08 7.57 4.93
CA VAL A 115 12.11 8.94 4.40
C VAL A 115 12.77 8.93 3.03
N THR A 116 12.18 9.60 2.03
CA THR A 116 12.66 9.63 0.63
C THR A 116 14.12 10.11 0.51
N SER A 117 14.56 11.02 1.38
CA SER A 117 15.94 11.50 1.42
C SER A 117 16.98 10.44 1.84
N LEU A 118 16.55 9.35 2.46
CA LEU A 118 17.43 8.26 2.90
C LEU A 118 17.57 7.15 1.85
N ILE A 119 16.68 7.11 0.84
CA ILE A 119 16.60 6.02 -0.14
C ILE A 119 17.33 6.36 -1.46
N ASN A 120 17.52 7.66 -1.77
CA ASN A 120 18.20 8.12 -3.00
C ASN A 120 19.74 8.21 -2.89
N LYS A 121 20.39 7.36 -2.08
CA LYS A 121 21.85 7.24 -2.07
C LYS A 121 22.28 6.06 -2.94
N GLU A 122 22.15 6.21 -4.26
CA GLU A 122 22.84 5.39 -5.26
C GLU A 122 23.43 6.30 -6.35
#